data_AF-I9WGS5-F1
#
_entry.id   AF-I9WGS5-F1
#
_cell.length_a   1.000
_cell.length_b   1.000
_cell.length_c   1.000
_cell.angle_alpha   90.00
_cell.angle_beta   90.00
_cell.angle_gamma   90.00
#
_symmetry.space_group_name_H-M   'P 1'
#
loop_
_entity.id
_entity.type
_entity.pdbx_description
1 polymer ?
#
loop_
_entity_poly.entity_id
_entity_poly.type
_entity_poly.pdbx_seq_one_letter_code
_entity_poly.pdbx_strand_id
1 'polypeptide(L)' 'MIILQATQDIRKVSLWLGHATMTTTEVYTRGDPTEKLEAMEAIVPPHLRRGTFQPTDKLMALLKSTT' A
#
# COMPACT_ATOMS: atom_id res chain seq x y z
N MET A 1 -11.42 7.15 -7.38
CA MET A 1 -10.84 8.43 -7.84
C MET A 1 -11.78 9.00 -8.89
N ILE A 2 -12.43 10.14 -8.62
CA ILE A 2 -13.59 10.63 -9.38
C ILE A 2 -13.29 10.77 -10.89
N ILE A 3 -12.10 11.27 -11.26
CA ILE A 3 -11.73 11.49 -12.67
C ILE A 3 -11.47 10.17 -13.42
N LEU A 4 -10.77 9.20 -12.79
CA LEU A 4 -10.55 7.90 -13.40
C LEU A 4 -11.88 7.15 -13.60
N GLN A 5 -12.77 7.23 -12.62
CA GLN A 5 -14.09 6.60 -12.70
C GLN A 5 -15.02 7.30 -13.70
N ALA A 6 -14.96 8.63 -13.80
CA ALA A 6 -15.80 9.41 -14.72
C ALA A 6 -15.34 9.35 -16.17
N THR A 7 -14.03 9.19 -16.42
CA THR A 7 -13.47 9.27 -17.78
C THR A 7 -12.92 7.96 -18.31
N GLN A 8 -12.68 6.98 -17.43
CA GLN A 8 -11.98 5.72 -17.74
C GLN A 8 -10.63 5.94 -18.47
N ASP A 9 -10.06 7.13 -18.38
CA ASP A 9 -8.86 7.52 -19.11
C ASP A 9 -7.78 8.01 -18.14
N ILE A 10 -6.80 7.15 -17.92
CA ILE A 10 -5.66 7.43 -17.04
C ILE A 10 -4.79 8.59 -17.56
N ARG A 11 -4.83 8.90 -18.87
CA ARG A 11 -4.12 10.06 -19.44
C ARG A 11 -4.70 11.38 -18.95
N LYS A 12 -6.01 11.42 -18.72
CA LYS A 12 -6.68 12.62 -18.15
C LYS A 12 -6.31 12.80 -16.68
N VAL A 13 -6.16 11.70 -15.95
CA VAL A 13 -5.70 11.72 -14.55
C VAL A 13 -4.26 12.21 -14.46
N SER A 14 -3.36 11.72 -15.33
CA SER A 14 -1.96 12.18 -15.34
C SER A 14 -1.85 13.67 -15.68
N LEU A 15 -2.62 14.14 -16.66
CA LEU A 15 -2.65 15.56 -17.05
C LEU A 15 -3.18 16.44 -15.91
N TRP A 16 -4.26 16.03 -15.24
CA TRP A 16 -4.86 16.81 -14.15
C TRP A 16 -3.97 16.88 -12.91
N LEU A 17 -3.14 15.85 -12.67
CA LEU A 17 -2.13 15.83 -11.61
C LEU A 17 -0.84 16.57 -11.98
N GLY A 18 -0.70 17.05 -13.23
CA GLY A 18 0.52 17.71 -13.71
C GLY A 18 1.72 16.77 -13.88
N HIS A 19 1.48 15.47 -14.06
CA HIS A 19 2.55 14.50 -14.26
C HIS A 19 3.11 14.58 -15.69
N ALA A 20 4.44 14.66 -15.83
CA ALA A 20 5.13 14.67 -17.12
C ALA A 20 5.09 13.31 -17.84
N THR A 21 4.93 12.22 -17.09
CA THR A 21 4.83 10.85 -17.63
C THR A 21 3.69 10.09 -16.96
N MET A 22 3.11 9.11 -17.65
CA MET A 22 2.01 8.31 -17.12
C MET A 22 2.44 7.28 -16.08
N THR A 23 3.73 6.95 -16.03
CA THR A 23 4.31 5.93 -15.14
C THR A 23 4.01 6.18 -13.66
N THR A 24 3.96 7.45 -13.23
CA THR A 24 3.64 7.82 -11.85
C THR A 24 2.14 7.76 -11.54
N THR A 25 1.29 7.68 -12.57
CA THR A 25 -0.17 7.59 -12.45
C THR A 25 -0.67 6.14 -12.50
N GLU A 26 0.13 5.20 -13.00
CA GLU A 26 -0.23 3.77 -13.08
C GLU A 26 -0.55 3.13 -11.73
N VAL A 27 -0.07 3.70 -10.62
CA VAL A 27 -0.47 3.32 -9.26
C VAL A 27 -1.98 3.37 -9.06
N TYR A 28 -2.68 4.28 -9.74
CA TYR A 28 -4.13 4.43 -9.62
C TYR A 28 -4.93 3.36 -10.40
N THR A 29 -4.28 2.57 -11.27
CA THR A 29 -4.91 1.44 -11.97
C THR A 29 -4.99 0.19 -11.09
N ARG A 30 -4.26 0.17 -9.96
CA ARG A 30 -4.19 -1.00 -9.08
C ARG A 30 -5.44 -1.10 -8.19
N GLY A 31 -6.52 -1.62 -8.78
CA GLY A 31 -7.68 -2.16 -8.09
C GLY A 31 -8.83 -1.18 -7.87
N ASP A 32 -10.06 -1.72 -7.85
CA ASP A 32 -11.21 -0.99 -7.35
C ASP A 32 -11.00 -0.70 -5.84
N PRO A 33 -11.02 0.57 -5.41
CA PRO A 33 -10.91 0.90 -3.99
C PRO A 33 -12.01 0.25 -3.15
N THR A 34 -13.17 -0.04 -3.74
CA THR A 34 -14.30 -0.71 -3.11
C THR A 34 -13.95 -2.16 -2.80
N GLU A 35 -13.47 -2.93 -3.79
CA GLU A 35 -13.02 -4.32 -3.60
C GLU A 35 -11.89 -4.40 -2.57
N LYS A 36 -10.97 -3.44 -2.57
CA LYS A 36 -9.89 -3.37 -1.58
C LYS A 36 -10.42 -3.11 -0.17
N LEU A 37 -11.39 -2.20 -0.02
CA LEU A 37 -12.00 -1.91 1.28
C LEU A 37 -12.84 -3.09 1.78
N GLU A 38 -13.64 -3.70 0.92
CA GLU A 38 -14.40 -4.92 1.24
C GLU A 38 -13.47 -6.05 1.69
N ALA A 39 -12.34 -6.25 0.99
CA ALA A 39 -11.34 -7.23 1.40
C ALA A 39 -10.70 -6.88 2.76
N MET A 40 -10.45 -5.60 3.04
CA MET A 40 -9.90 -5.16 4.33
C MET A 40 -10.91 -5.31 5.47
N GLU A 41 -12.19 -5.03 5.22
CA GLU A 41 -13.28 -5.20 6.19
C GLU A 41 -13.61 -6.66 6.45
N ALA A 42 -13.52 -7.51 5.41
CA ALA A 42 -13.72 -8.95 5.52
C ALA A 42 -12.60 -9.66 6.30
N ILE A 43 -11.42 -9.04 6.42
CA ILE A 43 -10.33 -9.56 7.24
C ILE A 43 -10.60 -9.18 8.70
N VAL A 44 -11.10 -10.14 9.47
CA VAL A 44 -11.04 -10.07 10.93
C VAL A 44 -9.56 -10.19 11.33
N PRO A 45 -8.94 -9.16 11.92
CA PRO A 45 -7.56 -9.29 12.38
C PRO A 45 -7.51 -10.42 13.41
N PRO A 46 -6.55 -11.35 13.32
CA PRO A 46 -6.37 -12.33 14.38
C PRO A 46 -6.19 -11.57 15.70
N HIS A 47 -6.83 -12.07 16.76
CA HIS A 47 -6.67 -11.50 18.11
C HIS A 47 -5.20 -11.61 18.56
N LEU A 48 -4.40 -10.63 18.16
CA LEU A 48 -3.01 -10.50 18.55
C LEU A 48 -3.00 -9.96 19.97
N ARG A 49 -2.43 -10.74 20.90
CA ARG A 49 -2.10 -10.20 22.22
C ARG A 49 -1.16 -9.02 22.01
N ARG A 50 -1.53 -7.85 22.53
CA ARG A 50 -0.61 -6.70 22.59
C ARG A 50 0.61 -7.15 23.40
N GLY A 51 1.77 -7.12 22.78
CA GLY A 51 3.03 -7.47 23.40
C GLY A 51 4.11 -6.49 22.98
N THR A 52 5.05 -6.22 23.87
CA THR A 52 6.26 -5.49 23.52
C THR A 52 7.20 -6.48 22.85
N PHE A 53 7.68 -6.15 21.64
CA PHE A 53 8.72 -6.95 21.00
C PHE A 53 10.01 -6.88 21.85
N GLN A 54 10.49 -8.04 22.31
CA GLN A 54 11.76 -8.17 23.02
C GLN A 54 12.69 -9.01 22.14
N PRO A 55 13.67 -8.39 21.46
CA PRO A 55 14.60 -9.12 20.60
C PRO A 55 15.46 -10.06 21.44
N THR A 56 15.69 -11.28 20.95
CA THR A 56 16.56 -12.25 21.61
C THR A 56 18.03 -11.85 21.46
N ASP A 57 18.87 -12.16 22.45
CA ASP A 57 20.31 -11.86 22.41
C ASP A 57 20.99 -12.40 21.15
N LYS A 58 20.57 -13.58 20.68
CA LYS A 58 21.08 -14.18 19.43
C LYS A 58 20.80 -13.30 18.20
N LEU A 59 19.62 -12.67 18.13
CA LEU A 59 19.26 -11.76 17.04
C LEU A 59 20.10 -10.48 17.11
N MET A 60 20.28 -9.93 18.30
CA MET A 60 21.14 -8.75 18.51
C MET A 60 22.61 -9.04 18.18
N ALA A 61 23.11 -10.22 18.50
CA ALA A 61 24.47 -10.65 18.18
C ALA A 61 24.69 -10.76 16.65
N LEU A 62 23.74 -11.37 15.94
CA LEU A 62 23.80 -11.51 14.48
C LEU A 62 23.77 -10.16 13.75
N LEU A 63 22.96 -9.22 14.22
CA LEU A 63 22.92 -7.86 13.65
C LEU A 63 24.24 -7.11 13.89
N LYS A 64 24.87 -7.29 15.06
CA LYS A 64 26.16 -6.67 15.37
C LYS A 64 27.32 -7.25 14.57
N SER A 65 27.29 -8.55 14.23
CA SER A 65 28.38 -9.22 13.51
C SER A 65 28.44 -8.90 12.01
N THR A 66 27.44 -8.20 11.47
CA THR A 66 27.35 -7.86 10.04
C THR A 66 27.92 -6.47 9.73
N THR A 67 28.59 -5.84 10.71
CA THR A 67 29.34 -4.59 10.54
C THR A 67 30.83 -4.89 10.53
#